data_AF-A0AAU2B6L9-F1
#
_entry.id   AF-A0AAU2B6L9-F1
#
_cell.length_a   1.000
_cell.length_b   1.000
_cell.length_c   1.000
_cell.angle_alpha   90.00
_cell.angle_beta   90.00
_cell.angle_gamma   90.00
#
_symmetry.space_group_name_H-M   'P 1'
#
loop_
_entity.id
_entity.type
_entity.pdbx_description
1 polymer ?
#
loop_
_entity_poly.entity_id
_entity_poly.type
_entity_poly.pdbx_seq_one_letter_code
_entity_poly.pdbx_strand_id
1 'polypeptide(L)' 'MDVANAASIRVLTRAGFRPEGRLRHHVYLRGAWHDSFQYSLLADEWPPRPQR' A
#
# COMPACT_ATOMS: atom_id res chain seq x y z
N MET A 1 -4.70 1.52 -1.30
CA MET A 1 -4.55 0.06 -1.48
C MET A 1 -5.83 -0.61 -0.99
N ASP A 2 -6.53 -1.38 -1.83
CA ASP A 2 -7.73 -2.11 -1.38
C ASP A 2 -7.37 -3.08 -0.24
N VAL A 3 -8.12 -3.01 0.87
CA VAL A 3 -7.92 -3.82 2.08
C VAL A 3 -8.05 -5.32 1.79
N ALA A 4 -8.83 -5.72 0.79
CA ALA A 4 -9.05 -7.12 0.45
C ALA A 4 -7.96 -7.73 -0.47
N ASN A 5 -7.08 -6.91 -1.06
CA ASN A 5 -6.09 -7.40 -2.01
C ASN A 5 -4.78 -7.84 -1.31
N ALA A 6 -4.82 -9.06 -0.75
CA ALA A 6 -3.72 -9.66 -0.01
C ALA A 6 -2.43 -9.86 -0.83
N ALA A 7 -2.54 -10.07 -2.15
CA ALA A 7 -1.39 -10.28 -3.02
C ALA A 7 -0.54 -9.01 -3.14
N SER A 8 -1.16 -7.89 -3.48
CA SER A 8 -0.48 -6.60 -3.57
C SER A 8 -0.03 -6.08 -2.20
N ILE A 9 -0.76 -6.37 -1.11
CA ILE A 9 -0.30 -6.06 0.26
C ILE A 9 1.01 -6.77 0.57
N ARG A 10 1.15 -8.05 0.20
CA ARG A 10 2.41 -8.79 0.33
C ARG A 10 3.55 -8.16 -0.46
N VAL A 11 3.28 -7.70 -1.68
CA VAL A 11 4.28 -7.03 -2.51
C VAL A 11 4.77 -5.74 -1.85
N LEU A 12 3.85 -4.89 -1.39
CA LEU A 12 4.18 -3.64 -0.69
C LEU A 12 5.02 -3.91 0.57
N THR A 13 4.58 -4.87 1.38
CA THR A 13 5.28 -5.26 2.62
C THR A 13 6.69 -5.77 2.32
N ARG A 14 6.85 -6.61 1.30
CA ARG A 14 8.17 -7.14 0.91
C ARG A 14 9.08 -6.08 0.29
N ALA A 15 8.50 -5.06 -0.35
CA ALA A 15 9.23 -3.91 -0.88
C ALA A 15 9.61 -2.89 0.21
N GLY A 16 9.23 -3.12 1.48
CA GLY A 16 9.60 -2.28 2.61
C GLY A 16 8.56 -1.23 3.00
N PHE A 17 7.45 -1.10 2.28
CA PHE A 17 6.42 -0.12 2.58
C PHE A 17 5.76 -0.37 3.95
N ARG A 18 5.46 0.71 4.67
CA ARG A 18 4.80 0.70 5.98
C ARG A 18 3.36 1.21 5.90
N PRO A 19 2.40 0.59 6.62
CA PRO A 19 1.02 1.09 6.67
C PRO A 19 0.93 2.33 7.55
N GLU A 20 0.31 3.39 7.04
CA GLU A 20 0.14 4.67 7.75
C GLU A 20 -1.30 4.91 8.21
N GLY A 21 -2.27 4.23 7.60
CA GLY A 21 -3.66 4.42 7.98
C GLY A 21 -4.66 3.70 7.10
N ARG A 22 -5.91 3.76 7.53
CA ARG A 22 -7.07 3.23 6.82
C ARG A 22 -8.06 4.36 6.52
N LEU A 23 -8.29 4.60 5.24
CA LEU A 23 -9.32 5.47 4.74
C LEU A 23 -10.62 4.66 4.63
N ARG A 24 -11.63 5.05 5.41
CA ARG A 24 -12.95 4.41 5.40
C ARG A 24 -13.81 5.01 4.28
N HIS A 25 -14.52 4.17 3.54
CA HIS A 25 -15.35 4.57 2.40
C HIS A 25 -14.61 5.49 1.42
N HIS A 26 -13.39 5.11 1.05
CA HIS A 26 -12.53 5.94 0.21
C HIS A 26 -12.94 5.89 -1.27
N VAL A 27 -13.33 4.71 -1.76
CA VAL A 27 -13.65 4.50 -3.18
C VAL A 27 -15.02 3.86 -3.32
N TYR A 28 -15.87 4.44 -4.16
CA TYR A 28 -17.14 3.84 -4.56
C TYR A 28 -16.96 3.11 -5.90
N LEU A 29 -17.06 1.78 -5.90
CA LEU A 29 -16.84 0.94 -7.08
C LEU A 29 -17.80 -0.24 -7.04
N ARG A 30 -18.38 -0.60 -8.20
CA ARG A 30 -19.30 -1.74 -8.35
C ARG A 30 -20.48 -1.71 -7.35
N GLY A 31 -21.01 -0.51 -7.09
CA GLY A 31 -22.18 -0.34 -6.23
C GLY A 31 -21.92 -0.44 -4.72
N ALA A 32 -20.65 -0.43 -4.29
CA ALA A 32 -20.30 -0.49 -2.88
C ALA A 32 -19.16 0.49 -2.55
N TRP A 33 -19.14 0.94 -1.30
CA TRP A 33 -18.00 1.66 -0.72
C TRP A 33 -16.93 0.68 -0.28
N HIS A 34 -15.68 1.03 -0.60
CA HIS A 34 -14.50 0.24 -0.27
C HIS A 34 -13.55 1.08 0.56
N ASP A 35 -12.95 0.42 1.55
CA ASP A 35 -11.90 1.00 2.35
C ASP A 35 -10.55 0.88 1.64
N SER A 36 -9.60 1.72 2.04
CA SER A 36 -8.25 1.68 1.52
C SER A 36 -7.23 1.78 2.63
N PHE A 37 -6.20 0.95 2.60
CA PHE A 37 -4.97 1.23 3.33
C PHE A 37 -4.09 2.20 2.56
N GLN A 38 -3.46 3.10 3.32
CA GLN A 38 -2.40 3.98 2.86
C GLN A 38 -1.06 3.42 3.33
N TYR A 39 -0.08 3.42 2.44
CA TYR A 39 1.27 2.95 2.68
C TYR A 39 2.27 4.03 2.28
N SER A 40 3.39 4.09 2.99
CA SER A 40 4.51 4.99 2.75
C SER A 40 5.82 4.19 2.67
N LEU A 41 6.84 4.80 2.08
CA LEU A 41 8.23 4.36 2.15
C LEU A 41 9.09 5.60 1.99
N LEU A 42 9.96 5.87 2.95
CA LEU A 42 10.84 7.02 2.95
C LEU A 42 12.04 6.80 2.03
N ALA A 43 12.69 7.89 1.62
CA ALA A 43 13.80 7.83 0.67
C ALA A 43 15.02 7.05 1.22
N ASP A 44 15.28 7.15 2.51
CA ASP A 44 16.35 6.46 3.23
C ASP A 44 16.02 4.99 3.54
N GLU A 45 14.73 4.63 3.53
CA GLU A 45 14.26 3.25 3.63
C GLU A 45 14.30 2.54 2.27
N TRP A 46 14.37 3.29 1.16
CA TRP A 46 14.50 2.72 -0.17
C TRP A 46 15.91 2.13 -0.36
N PRO A 47 16.04 0.84 -0.74
CA PRO A 47 17.34 0.22 -0.90
C PRO A 47 18.17 0.98 -1.96
N PRO A 48 19.48 1.19 -1.71
CA PRO A 48 20.35 1.84 -2.68
C PRO A 48 20.29 1.08 -4.01
N ARG A 49 20.15 1.82 -5.13
CA ARG A 49 20.16 1.18 -6.45
C ARG A 49 21.47 0.41 -6.61
N PRO A 50 21.45 -0.83 -7.12
CA PRO A 50 22.66 -1.54 -7.47
C PRO A 50 23.50 -0.66 -8.40
N GLN A 51 24.74 -0.38 -8.03
CA GLN A 51 25.70 0.22 -8.95
C GLN A 51 26.00 -0.83 -10.02
N ARG A 52 25.71 -0.52 -11.29
CA ARG A 52 26.05 -1.36 -12.45
C ARG A 52 27.46 -1.04 -12.93
#